data_AF-A0A1V5YET7-F1
#
_entry.id   AF-A0A1V5YET7-F1
#
_cell.length_a   1.000
_cell.length_b   1.000
_cell.length_c   1.000
_cell.angle_alpha   90.00
_cell.angle_beta   90.00
_cell.angle_gamma   90.00
#
_symmetry.space_group_name_H-M   'P 1'
#
loop_
_entity.id
_entity.type
_entity.pdbx_description
1 polymer ?
#
loop_
_entity_poly.entity_id
_entity_poly.type
_entity_poly.pdbx_seq_one_letter_code
_entity_poly.pdbx_strand_id
1 'polypeptide(L)'
;MRYILVSFSVQKEGDQFVSTCPELGTASCGSTQDEALRNVVDATQLYLDTLEELGECSKVLRERGVSVHAKPASGEMVSAPQARVYAGVFPLQSACA
;
A
#
# COMPACT_ATOMS: atom_id res chain seq x y z
N MET A 1 -4.43 2.22 17.82
CA MET A 1 -4.34 1.77 16.43
C MET A 1 -3.66 2.87 15.64
N ARG A 2 -2.60 2.57 14.91
CA ARG A 2 -1.89 3.52 14.04
C ARG A 2 -2.20 3.17 12.57
N TYR A 3 -1.95 4.10 11.65
CA TYR A 3 -2.25 3.93 10.23
C TYR A 3 -1.13 4.50 9.38
N ILE A 4 -0.93 3.94 8.19
CA ILE A 4 -0.13 4.56 7.15
C ILE A 4 -0.99 4.89 5.94
N LEU A 5 -0.57 5.91 5.20
CA LEU A 5 -1.12 6.24 3.90
C LEU A 5 -0.06 5.93 2.85
N VAL A 6 -0.47 5.17 1.84
CA VAL A 6 0.38 4.82 0.70
C VAL A 6 -0.37 5.05 -0.60
N SER A 7 0.36 5.19 -1.69
CA SER A 7 -0.21 5.27 -3.02
C SER A 7 0.05 3.97 -3.78
N PHE A 8 -0.80 3.68 -4.76
CA PHE A 8 -0.61 2.58 -5.70
C PHE A 8 -0.69 3.12 -7.10
N SER A 9 0.30 2.81 -7.93
CA SER A 9 0.20 3.08 -9.36
C SER A 9 -0.11 1.82 -10.14
N VAL A 10 -1.00 1.89 -11.13
CA VAL A 10 -1.32 0.78 -12.04
C VAL A 10 -1.01 1.18 -13.48
N GLN A 11 -0.29 0.34 -14.20
CA GLN A 11 0.08 0.53 -15.59
C GLN A 11 -0.23 -0.74 -16.39
N LYS A 12 -0.62 -0.57 -17.66
CA LYS A 12 -0.78 -1.70 -18.57
C LYS A 12 0.57 -2.03 -19.20
N GLU A 13 1.02 -3.27 -19.05
CA GLU A 13 2.23 -3.81 -19.66
C GLU A 13 1.87 -5.05 -20.48
N GLY A 14 1.92 -4.91 -21.82
CA GLY A 14 1.47 -5.96 -22.73
C GLY A 14 -0.01 -6.31 -22.51
N ASP A 15 -0.26 -7.59 -22.18
CA ASP A 15 -1.58 -8.15 -21.94
C ASP A 15 -2.00 -8.14 -20.46
N GLN A 16 -1.17 -7.58 -19.57
CA GLN A 16 -1.42 -7.54 -18.14
C GLN A 16 -1.37 -6.12 -17.59
N PHE A 17 -1.86 -5.96 -16.36
CA PHE A 17 -1.72 -4.74 -15.56
C PHE A 17 -0.72 -5.00 -14.43
N VAL A 18 0.24 -4.10 -14.28
CA VAL A 18 1.22 -4.10 -13.20
C VAL A 18 0.87 -2.98 -12.24
N SER A 19 0.86 -3.31 -10.95
CA SER A 19 0.53 -2.40 -9.87
C SER A 19 1.67 -2.33 -8.85
N THR A 20 1.97 -1.14 -8.35
CA THR A 20 3.13 -0.90 -7.47
C THR A 20 2.80 0.09 -6.36
N CYS A 21 3.31 -0.17 -5.16
CA CYS A 21 3.36 0.77 -4.03
C CYS A 21 4.78 1.35 -3.94
N PRO A 22 5.03 2.58 -4.41
CA PRO A 22 6.37 3.15 -4.39
C PRO A 22 6.91 3.34 -2.96
N GLU A 23 6.06 3.57 -1.97
CA GLU A 23 6.45 3.81 -0.58
C GLU A 23 7.04 2.55 0.08
N LEU A 24 6.39 1.40 -0.11
CA LEU A 24 6.81 0.12 0.47
C LEU A 24 7.61 -0.75 -0.50
N GLY A 25 7.65 -0.39 -1.78
CA GLY A 25 8.31 -1.17 -2.83
C GLY A 25 7.61 -2.50 -3.14
N THR A 26 6.36 -2.68 -2.71
CA THR A 26 5.55 -3.85 -3.07
C THR A 26 5.02 -3.69 -4.49
N ALA A 27 4.93 -4.80 -5.22
CA ALA A 27 4.41 -4.81 -6.58
C ALA A 27 3.61 -6.08 -6.79
N SER A 28 2.63 -6.02 -7.68
CA SER A 28 1.86 -7.16 -8.13
C SER A 28 1.36 -6.96 -9.56
N CYS A 29 0.67 -7.95 -10.11
CA CYS A 29 0.06 -7.86 -11.42
C CYS A 29 -1.27 -8.60 -11.48
N GLY A 30 -2.04 -8.34 -12.53
CA GLY A 30 -3.32 -8.98 -12.80
C GLY A 30 -3.72 -8.85 -14.27
N SER A 31 -4.71 -9.62 -14.68
CA SER A 31 -5.28 -9.56 -16.04
C SER A 31 -6.14 -8.31 -16.24
N THR A 32 -6.59 -7.70 -15.13
CA THR A 32 -7.38 -6.46 -15.12
C THR A 32 -6.79 -5.44 -14.15
N GLN A 33 -7.14 -4.17 -14.33
CA GLN A 33 -6.72 -3.08 -13.45
C GLN A 33 -7.17 -3.32 -11.99
N ASP A 34 -8.41 -3.77 -11.78
CA ASP A 34 -8.95 -4.10 -10.46
C ASP A 34 -8.22 -5.27 -9.81
N GLU A 35 -7.92 -6.32 -10.58
CA GLU A 35 -7.18 -7.48 -10.09
C GLU A 35 -5.76 -7.10 -9.68
N ALA A 36 -5.04 -6.36 -10.53
CA ALA A 36 -3.71 -5.86 -10.19
C ALA A 36 -3.75 -5.00 -8.92
N LEU A 37 -4.74 -4.10 -8.79
CA LEU A 37 -4.87 -3.25 -7.61
C LEU A 37 -5.15 -4.07 -6.34
N ARG A 38 -6.07 -5.04 -6.39
CA ARG A 38 -6.35 -5.94 -5.24
C ARG A 38 -5.11 -6.72 -4.84
N ASN A 39 -4.40 -7.29 -5.81
CA ASN A 39 -3.22 -8.11 -5.54
C ASN A 39 -2.09 -7.30 -4.91
N VAL A 40 -1.87 -6.04 -5.29
CA VAL A 40 -0.84 -5.19 -4.63
C VAL A 40 -1.30 -4.74 -3.24
N VAL A 41 -2.59 -4.49 -3.03
CA VAL A 41 -3.13 -4.18 -1.70
C VAL A 41 -2.89 -5.36 -0.75
N ASP A 42 -3.21 -6.57 -1.17
CA ASP A 42 -2.98 -7.79 -0.38
C ASP A 42 -1.49 -8.03 -0.11
N ALA A 43 -0.64 -7.86 -1.13
CA ALA A 43 0.81 -7.97 -0.98
C ALA A 43 1.38 -6.92 0.00
N THR A 44 0.80 -5.71 0.00
CA THR A 44 1.18 -4.62 0.89
C THR A 44 0.76 -4.91 2.33
N GLN A 45 -0.45 -5.43 2.54
CA GLN A 45 -0.90 -5.87 3.86
C GLN A 45 0.00 -6.97 4.40
N LEU A 46 0.27 -8.00 3.59
CA LEU A 46 1.13 -9.13 3.97
C LEU A 46 2.55 -8.68 4.33
N TYR A 47 3.10 -7.73 3.57
CA TYR A 47 4.41 -7.14 3.86
C TYR A 47 4.42 -6.43 5.22
N LEU A 48 3.41 -5.61 5.52
CA LEU A 48 3.29 -4.94 6.81
C LEU A 48 3.14 -5.95 7.94
N ASP A 49 2.24 -6.93 7.81
CA ASP A 49 2.01 -7.97 8.82
C ASP A 49 3.32 -8.73 9.13
N THR A 50 4.09 -9.10 8.09
CA THR A 50 5.39 -9.76 8.26
C THR A 50 6.39 -8.87 9.02
N LEU A 51 6.44 -7.57 8.70
CA LEU A 51 7.31 -6.65 9.41
C LEU A 51 6.89 -6.46 10.88
N GLU A 52 5.60 -6.55 11.18
CA GLU A 52 5.08 -6.49 12.54
C GLU A 52 5.43 -7.74 13.34
N GLU A 53 5.30 -8.92 12.73
CA GLU A 53 5.72 -10.20 13.33
C GLU A 53 7.23 -10.24 13.63
N LEU A 54 8.04 -9.63 12.76
CA LEU A 54 9.49 -9.51 12.95
C LEU A 54 9.90 -8.37 13.90
N GLY A 55 8.96 -7.50 14.30
CA GLY A 55 9.25 -6.31 15.12
C GLY A 55 10.06 -5.23 14.39
N GLU A 56 10.12 -5.27 13.06
CA GLU A 56 10.91 -4.35 12.22
C GLU A 56 10.08 -3.23 11.59
N CYS A 57 8.75 -3.32 11.63
CA CYS A 57 7.84 -2.40 10.94
C CYS A 57 8.14 -0.91 11.20
N SER A 58 8.31 -0.51 12.46
CA SER A 58 8.62 0.89 12.80
C SER A 58 9.95 1.37 12.20
N LYS A 59 10.97 0.51 12.19
CA LYS A 59 12.29 0.82 11.63
C LYS A 59 12.19 1.00 10.12
N VAL A 60 11.56 0.03 9.44
CA VAL A 60 11.43 0.03 7.97
C VAL A 60 10.59 1.20 7.48
N LEU A 61 9.46 1.49 8.14
CA LEU A 61 8.63 2.65 7.78
C LEU A 61 9.39 3.96 7.92
N ARG A 62 10.20 4.10 8.99
CA ARG A 62 11.05 5.29 9.21
C ARG A 62 12.14 5.41 8.14
N GLU A 63 12.83 4.31 7.81
CA GLU A 63 13.87 4.30 6.78
C GLU A 63 13.33 4.64 5.39
N ARG A 64 12.10 4.22 5.10
CA ARG A 64 11.39 4.55 3.86
C ARG A 64 10.71 5.91 3.86
N GLY A 65 10.73 6.64 4.98
CA GLY A 65 10.11 7.96 5.11
C GLY A 65 8.57 7.92 5.12
N VAL A 66 7.97 6.78 5.46
CA VAL A 66 6.51 6.62 5.51
C VAL A 66 5.97 7.16 6.83
N SER A 67 5.00 8.07 6.73
CA SER A 67 4.39 8.70 7.91
C SER A 67 3.37 7.79 8.57
N VAL A 68 3.45 7.69 9.89
CA VAL A 68 2.51 6.93 10.72
C VAL A 68 1.56 7.89 11.43
N HIS A 69 0.26 7.67 11.28
CA HIS A 69 -0.80 8.54 11.76
C HIS A 69 -1.61 7.85 12.87
N ALA A 70 -2.03 8.62 13.88
CA ALA A 70 -2.85 8.13 14.99
C ALA A 70 -4.36 8.04 14.65
N LYS A 71 -4.78 8.63 13.54
CA LYS A 71 -6.15 8.58 13.01
C LYS A 71 -6.08 8.19 11.53
N PRO A 72 -7.04 7.41 11.01
CA PRO A 72 -7.13 7.23 9.56
C PRO A 72 -7.39 8.61 8.96
N ALA A 73 -6.53 9.04 8.05
CA ALA A 73 -6.84 10.24 7.29
C ALA A 73 -8.10 9.94 6.47
N SER A 74 -9.10 10.80 6.60
CA SER A 74 -10.38 10.74 5.87
C SER A 74 -10.19 11.13 4.40
N GLY A 75 -9.25 10.48 3.71
CA GLY A 75 -9.01 10.66 2.28
C GLY A 75 -9.83 9.63 1.52
N GLU A 76 -10.96 10.05 0.96
CA GLU A 76 -11.69 9.24 0.00
C GLU A 76 -10.78 8.87 -1.18
N MET A 77 -10.96 7.66 -1.72
CA MET A 77 -10.41 7.29 -3.01
C MET A 77 -10.95 8.25 -4.08
N VAL A 78 -10.18 9.27 -4.45
CA VAL A 78 -10.54 10.11 -5.60
C VAL A 78 -10.17 9.34 -6.86
N SER A 79 -11.12 8.60 -7.43
CA SER A 79 -10.99 8.08 -8.78
C SER A 79 -11.17 9.23 -9.77
N ALA A 80 -10.07 9.87 -10.17
CA ALA A 80 -10.12 10.64 -11.40
C ALA A 80 -10.30 9.65 -12.57
N PRO A 81 -11.09 9.95 -13.61
CA PRO A 81 -11.41 9.02 -14.70
C PRO A 81 -10.20 8.54 -15.54
N GLN A 82 -9.00 9.05 -15.24
CA GLN A 82 -7.72 8.66 -15.85
C GLN A 82 -6.64 8.32 -14.79
N ALA A 83 -7.00 8.30 -13.49
CA ALA A 83 -6.03 8.10 -12.43
C ALA A 83 -5.48 6.68 -12.48
N ARG A 84 -4.21 6.57 -12.90
CA ARG A 84 -3.38 5.40 -12.66
C ARG A 84 -2.90 5.32 -11.22
N VAL A 85 -3.31 6.24 -10.35
CA VAL A 85 -2.83 6.34 -8.97
C VAL A 85 -4.01 6.25 -8.00
N TYR A 86 -3.89 5.38 -7.02
CA TYR A 86 -4.88 5.10 -5.97
C TYR A 86 -4.25 5.37 -4.61
N ALA A 87 -5.06 5.68 -3.61
CA ALA A 87 -4.61 5.80 -2.23
C ALA A 87 -5.10 4.59 -1.41
N GLY A 88 -4.25 4.08 -0.53
CA GLY A 88 -4.56 3.02 0.43
C GLY A 88 -4.30 3.46 1.86
N VAL A 89 -5.19 3.09 2.77
CA VAL A 89 -5.04 3.30 4.21
C VAL A 89 -4.87 1.94 4.87
N PHE A 90 -3.71 1.70 5.46
CA PHE A 90 -3.40 0.43 6.11
C PHE A 90 -3.34 0.61 7.63
N PRO A 91 -4.09 -0.18 8.41
CA PRO A 91 -3.92 -0.21 9.85
C PRO A 91 -2.61 -0.92 10.20
N LEU A 92 -1.91 -0.41 11.21
CA LEU A 92 -0.79 -1.08 11.87
C LEU A 92 -1.28 -1.67 13.20
N GLN A 93 -0.88 -2.91 13.47
CA GLN A 93 -1.11 -3.56 14.74
C GLN A 93 -0.37 -2.85 15.90
N SER A 94 -0.83 -3.14 17.12
CA SER A 94 -0.39 -2.51 18.37
C SER A 94 1.10 -2.70 18.70
N ALA A 95 1.79 -3.63 18.04
CA ALA A 95 3.19 -3.95 18.31
C ALA A 95 4.17 -2.88 17.80
N CYS A 96 3.74 -1.97 16.92
CA CYS A 96 4.58 -0.91 16.36
C CYS A 96 4.75 0.33 17.27
N ALA A 97 4.44 0.23 18.58
CA ALA A 97 4.39 1.37 19.48
C ALA A 97 5.73 1.74 20.10
#